data_AF-A0A838T6R9-F1
#
_entry.id   AF-A0A838T6R9-F1
#
_cell.length_a   1.000
_cell.length_b   1.000
_cell.length_c   1.000
_cell.angle_alpha   90.00
_cell.angle_beta   90.00
_cell.angle_gamma   90.00
#
_symmetry.space_group_name_H-M   'P 1'
#
loop_
_entity.id
_entity.type
_entity.pdbx_description
1 polymer ?
#
loop_
_entity_poly.entity_id
_entity_poly.type
_entity_poly.pdbx_seq_one_letter_code
_entity_poly.pdbx_strand_id
1 'polypeptide(L)' 'MRQLDVATKLGFSSTDRISKWERRLTYPHLLNLFKLCELYNVYPHELYDGLLSNTASQKKI' A
#
# COMPACT_ATOMS: atom_id res chain seq x y z
N MET A 1 -10.97 5.63 -7.57
CA MET A 1 -11.52 4.35 -7.05
C MET A 1 -11.80 4.56 -5.57
N ARG A 2 -12.95 4.14 -5.04
CA ARG A 2 -13.23 4.26 -3.59
C ARG A 2 -12.61 3.09 -2.83
N GLN A 3 -12.32 3.27 -1.54
CA GLN A 3 -11.80 2.20 -0.69
C GLN A 3 -12.67 0.93 -0.71
N LEU A 4 -14.00 1.10 -0.78
CA LEU A 4 -14.94 -0.02 -0.90
C LEU A 4 -14.69 -0.85 -2.16
N ASP A 5 -14.47 -0.19 -3.30
CA ASP A 5 -14.24 -0.87 -4.57
C ASP A 5 -12.92 -1.69 -4.52
N VAL A 6 -11.89 -1.15 -3.84
CA VAL A 6 -10.60 -1.83 -3.63
C VAL A 6 -10.76 -3.03 -2.70
N ALA A 7 -11.49 -2.85 -1.59
CA ALA A 7 -11.77 -3.92 -0.64
C ALA A 7 -12.53 -5.08 -1.31
N THR A 8 -13.57 -4.79 -2.09
CA THR A 8 -14.31 -5.78 -2.86
C THR A 8 -13.41 -6.53 -3.85
N LYS A 9 -12.57 -5.83 -4.61
CA LYS A 9 -11.65 -6.46 -5.57
C LYS A 9 -10.57 -7.31 -4.91
N LEU A 10 -10.15 -6.97 -3.68
CA LEU A 10 -9.19 -7.76 -2.91
C LEU A 10 -9.83 -8.89 -2.11
N GLY A 11 -11.16 -9.01 -2.11
CA GLY A 11 -11.91 -10.03 -1.38
C GLY A 11 -12.03 -9.74 0.12
N PHE A 12 -12.01 -8.47 0.53
CA PHE A 12 -12.19 -8.05 1.92
C PHE A 12 -13.65 -7.71 2.21
N SER A 13 -14.09 -8.01 3.44
CA SER A 13 -15.41 -7.69 3.95
C SER A 13 -15.56 -6.24 4.45
N SER A 14 -14.45 -5.51 4.65
CA SER A 14 -14.45 -4.12 5.11
C SER A 14 -13.31 -3.31 4.49
N THR A 15 -13.44 -1.98 4.58
CA THR A 15 -12.43 -1.02 4.09
C THR A 15 -11.30 -0.76 5.09
N ASP A 16 -11.35 -1.32 6.29
CA ASP A 16 -10.41 -1.03 7.38
C ASP A 16 -8.95 -1.22 6.98
N ARG A 17 -8.66 -2.29 6.23
CA ARG A 17 -7.29 -2.57 5.75
C ARG A 17 -6.80 -1.48 4.80
N ILE A 18 -7.64 -1.10 3.84
CA ILE A 18 -7.31 -0.06 2.85
C ILE A 18 -7.10 1.28 3.54
N SER A 19 -8.01 1.65 4.45
CA SER A 19 -7.92 2.87 5.25
C SER A 19 -6.63 2.93 6.08
N LYS A 20 -6.21 1.81 6.69
CA LYS A 20 -4.95 1.73 7.43
C LYS A 20 -3.72 1.85 6.51
N TRP A 21 -3.76 1.28 5.31
CA TRP A 21 -2.68 1.38 4.32
C TRP A 21 -2.50 2.80 3.81
N GLU A 22 -3.58 3.47 3.43
CA GLU A 22 -3.54 4.86 2.93
C GLU A 22 -3.05 5.84 4.00
N ARG A 23 -3.38 5.58 5.27
CA ARG A 23 -2.90 6.35 6.42
C ARG A 23 -1.50 5.95 6.90
N ARG A 24 -0.83 5.01 6.22
CA ARG A 24 0.50 4.47 6.59
C ARG A 24 0.57 3.89 8.00
N LEU A 25 -0.56 3.43 8.54
CA LEU A 25 -0.63 2.79 9.87
C LEU A 25 -0.17 1.33 9.81
N THR A 26 -0.41 0.67 8.68
CA THR A 26 0.07 -0.67 8.37
C THR A 26 0.40 -0.75 6.88
N TYR A 27 1.07 -1.83 6.47
CA TYR A 27 1.38 -2.08 5.06
C TYR A 27 0.68 -3.34 4.55
N PRO A 28 0.35 -3.42 3.25
CA PRO A 28 -0.14 -4.65 2.66
C PRO A 28 0.94 -5.74 2.72
N HIS A 29 0.55 -6.96 3.10
CA HIS A 29 1.41 -8.13 2.90
C HIS A 29 1.67 -8.37 1.40
N LEU A 30 2.74 -9.11 1.08
CA LEU A 30 3.25 -9.29 -0.27
C LEU A 30 2.19 -9.67 -1.32
N LEU A 31 1.27 -10.60 -0.99
CA LEU A 31 0.19 -10.99 -1.90
C LEU A 31 -0.77 -9.83 -2.20
N ASN A 32 -1.12 -9.03 -1.19
CA ASN A 32 -1.99 -7.87 -1.40
C ASN A 32 -1.28 -6.75 -2.14
N LEU A 33 0.03 -6.60 -1.94
CA LEU A 33 0.84 -5.68 -2.71
C LEU A 33 0.79 -6.02 -4.20
N PHE A 34 0.99 -7.29 -4.58
CA PHE A 34 0.90 -7.68 -5.99
C PHE A 34 -0.50 -7.50 -6.57
N LYS A 35 -1.55 -7.83 -5.82
CA LYS A 35 -2.92 -7.54 -6.25
C LYS A 35 -3.18 -6.05 -6.44
N LEU A 36 -2.62 -5.19 -5.59
CA LEU A 36 -2.70 -3.73 -5.74
C LEU A 36 -1.93 -3.27 -6.98
N CYS A 37 -0.75 -3.82 -7.25
CA CYS A 37 0.03 -3.53 -8.44
C CYS A 37 -0.75 -3.86 -9.72
N GLU A 38 -1.36 -5.05 -9.77
CA GLU A 38 -2.23 -5.47 -10.87
C GLU A 38 -3.46 -4.56 -10.99
N LEU A 39 -4.12 -4.25 -9.87
CA LEU A 39 -5.33 -3.42 -9.84
C LEU A 39 -5.10 -1.99 -10.34
N TYR A 40 -3.95 -1.40 -10.00
CA TYR A 40 -3.62 -0.03 -10.36
C TYR A 40 -2.71 0.08 -11.59
N ASN A 41 -2.27 -1.05 -12.15
CA ASN A 41 -1.31 -1.12 -13.25
C ASN A 41 -0.02 -0.33 -12.96
N VAL A 42 0.59 -0.61 -11.81
CA VAL A 42 1.83 0.02 -11.33
C VAL A 42 2.81 -1.04 -10.82
N TYR A 43 4.08 -0.68 -10.75
CA TYR A 43 5.11 -1.48 -10.11
C TYR A 43 5.11 -1.29 -8.58
N PRO A 44 5.60 -2.29 -7.81
CA PRO A 44 5.62 -2.21 -6.35
C PRO A 44 6.28 -0.96 -5.78
N HIS A 45 7.39 -0.49 -6.38
CA HIS A 45 8.13 0.67 -5.87
C HIS A 45 7.34 1.98 -5.97
N GLU A 46 6.40 2.08 -6.91
CA GLU A 46 5.55 3.26 -7.10
C GLU A 46 4.50 3.40 -5.99
N LEU A 47 4.14 2.30 -5.32
CA LEU A 47 3.19 2.31 -4.18
C LEU A 47 3.83 2.74 -2.86
N TYR A 48 5.16 2.77 -2.78
CA TYR A 48 5.91 3.12 -1.57
C TYR A 48 6.68 4.44 -1.70
N ASP A 49 6.14 5.38 -2.45
CA ASP A 49 6.81 6.66 -2.67
C ASP A 49 7.10 7.38 -1.33
N GLY A 50 8.35 7.82 -1.16
CA GLY A 50 8.86 8.41 0.09
C GLY A 50 9.36 7.42 1.17
N LEU A 51 9.14 6.10 1.05
CA LEU A 51 9.66 5.13 2.01
C LEU A 51 11.18 4.97 1.89
N LEU A 52 11.68 4.95 0.65
CA LEU A 52 13.12 4.85 0.35
C LEU A 52 13.86 6.17 0.59
N SER A 53 13.16 7.30 0.50
CA SER A 53 13.75 8.64 0.70
C SER A 53 14.17 8.91 2.14
N ASN A 54 13.59 8.20 3.12
CA ASN A 54 13.81 8.44 4.55
C ASN A 54 14.86 7.53 5.18
N THR A 55 15.33 6.50 4.48
CA THR A 55 16.43 5.63 4.97
C THR A 55 17.80 6.28 4.76
N ALA A 56 17.93 7.21 3.81
CA ALA A 56 19.16 7.96 3.57
C ALA A 56 19.50 8.97 4.69
N SER A 57 18.50 9.41 5.47
CA SER A 57 18.67 10.43 6.52
C SER A 57 19.00 9.86 7.91
N GLN A 58 19.08 8.53 8.08
CA GLN A 58 19.35 7.88 9.38
C GLN A 58 20.84 7.57 9.64
N LYS A 59 21.77 8.15 8.88
CA LYS A 59 23.22 8.14 9.21
C LYS A 59 23.71 9.54 9.57
N LYS A 60 23.46 9.96 10.81
CA LYS A 60 24.37 10.87 11.54
C LYS A 60 24.61 10.23 12.92
N ILE A 61 25.69 9.47 12.98
CA ILE A 61 26.39 9.10 14.23
C ILE A 61 27.24 10.30 14.62
#